data_AF-A0A0V0YI59-F1
#
_entry.id   AF-A0A0V0YI59-F1
#
_cell.length_a   1.000
_cell.length_b   1.000
_cell.length_c   1.000
_cell.angle_alpha   90.00
_cell.angle_beta   90.00
_cell.angle_gamma   90.00
#
_symmetry.space_group_name_H-M   'P 1'
#
loop_
_entity.id
_entity.type
_entity.pdbx_description
1 polymer ?
#
loop_
_entity_poly.entity_id
_entity_poly.type
_entity_poly.pdbx_seq_one_letter_code
_entity_poly.pdbx_strand_id
1 'polypeptide(L)'
;MFIFYVIALYTLQLGVMPTEFQCFQDANAVDWFFVYKLPNGKSSHYLLATAATDWTAAADIDAAQQPVHSTMNKYFTAGNKENANIVAYSNYPPHFKFELPMSPGKALYILQIPVTPTQYQCVQNANNVDWFIVYKLPGGKSSHYLLPTAAAAWTGAADIDAAQQPVHSTMNLYFASGNKDRANIVAYSNYPPHFKFELPMSPGKGVIIAEEQNKGFWLVHTAKYFPNIAGTVATLFSNEKTTKDAAAFLCMSYSDVNLRAVAKIIDYEQPIIYFTQRSSVQATQAFYDSAEIQTLINGLHKYQPIGTVSGDSIRTLTAPGTVKIFATAPVAYSSDIYSNYVVKILKKTLQVYTPGTTTTVLRKSCAGTLKVENVLGPITVSDTVIPIEQDSARWSVPKSDSDFVCLSNTGRTIYDAKYGATVACVLSKDAAALFRKMITKENLDACT
;
A
#
# COMPACT_ATOMS: atom_id res chain seq x y z
N MET A 1 -56.94 11.45 -13.86
CA MET A 1 -55.56 11.57 -14.39
C MET A 1 -54.83 10.31 -13.99
N PHE A 2 -54.52 9.45 -14.96
CA PHE A 2 -53.91 8.14 -14.73
C PHE A 2 -52.40 8.32 -14.54
N ILE A 3 -51.84 7.86 -13.43
CA ILE A 3 -50.40 7.87 -13.18
C ILE A 3 -49.93 6.41 -13.25
N PHE A 4 -49.29 6.05 -14.37
CA PHE A 4 -48.58 4.78 -14.52
C PHE A 4 -47.15 4.94 -13.98
N TYR A 5 -46.76 4.12 -13.00
CA TYR A 5 -45.36 3.94 -12.62
C TYR A 5 -44.84 2.71 -13.36
N VAL A 6 -43.87 2.90 -14.26
CA VAL A 6 -43.13 1.80 -14.89
C VAL A 6 -41.70 1.87 -14.36
N ILE A 7 -41.31 0.87 -13.58
CA ILE A 7 -39.92 0.65 -13.16
C ILE A 7 -39.41 -0.51 -14.02
N ALA A 8 -38.54 -0.23 -14.97
CA ALA A 8 -37.83 -1.24 -15.75
C ALA A 8 -36.36 -1.22 -15.32
N LEU A 9 -35.88 -2.34 -14.77
CA LEU A 9 -34.48 -2.54 -14.41
C LEU A 9 -33.88 -3.61 -15.32
N TYR A 10 -32.78 -3.27 -15.98
CA TYR A 10 -31.94 -4.23 -16.70
C TYR A 10 -30.83 -4.69 -15.77
N THR A 11 -30.79 -5.98 -15.45
CA THR A 11 -29.70 -6.59 -14.67
C THR A 11 -28.59 -7.03 -15.62
N LEU A 12 -27.41 -6.40 -15.51
CA LEU A 12 -26.19 -6.93 -16.12
C LEU A 12 -25.51 -7.81 -15.06
N GLN A 13 -25.52 -9.13 -15.26
CA GLN A 13 -24.89 -10.07 -14.34
C GLN A 13 -23.36 -10.04 -14.49
N LEU A 14 -22.67 -9.43 -13.51
CA LEU A 14 -21.26 -9.70 -13.23
C LEU A 14 -21.17 -10.08 -11.74
N GLY A 15 -20.87 -11.35 -11.49
CA GLY A 15 -21.02 -11.98 -10.19
C GLY A 15 -20.11 -11.40 -9.11
N VAL A 16 -20.68 -11.07 -7.95
CA VAL A 16 -20.39 -11.54 -6.57
C VAL A 16 -21.44 -10.87 -5.67
N MET A 17 -22.08 -11.58 -4.73
CA MET A 17 -23.18 -11.10 -3.88
C MET A 17 -22.85 -9.90 -2.97
N PRO A 18 -23.48 -8.72 -3.15
CA PRO A 18 -23.74 -7.73 -2.12
C PRO A 18 -25.29 -7.67 -1.92
N THR A 19 -25.83 -6.80 -1.07
CA THR A 19 -27.29 -6.56 -1.08
C THR A 19 -27.70 -5.97 -2.42
N GLU A 20 -28.08 -6.82 -3.39
CA GLU A 20 -28.52 -6.40 -4.71
C GLU A 20 -29.68 -5.41 -4.55
N PHE A 21 -29.53 -4.19 -5.07
CA PHE A 21 -30.68 -3.30 -5.29
C PHE A 21 -31.58 -3.93 -6.36
N GLN A 22 -32.43 -4.85 -5.93
CA GLN A 22 -33.46 -5.54 -6.70
C GLN A 22 -34.85 -5.25 -6.10
N CYS A 23 -35.90 -5.68 -6.77
CA CYS A 23 -37.26 -5.55 -6.25
C CYS A 23 -37.49 -6.57 -5.14
N PHE A 24 -38.25 -6.19 -4.11
CA PHE A 24 -38.59 -7.05 -2.97
C PHE A 24 -40.07 -6.96 -2.65
N GLN A 25 -40.63 -8.06 -2.15
CA GLN A 25 -41.87 -8.08 -1.39
C GLN A 25 -41.57 -8.67 -0.01
N ASP A 26 -41.79 -7.88 1.04
CA ASP A 26 -41.33 -8.20 2.40
C ASP A 26 -39.81 -8.52 2.42
N ALA A 27 -39.41 -9.73 2.82
CA ALA A 27 -38.02 -10.17 2.82
C ALA A 27 -37.60 -10.88 1.51
N ASN A 28 -38.52 -11.14 0.59
CA ASN A 28 -38.30 -11.97 -0.59
C ASN A 28 -37.94 -11.13 -1.82
N ALA A 29 -36.89 -11.51 -2.52
CA ALA A 29 -36.51 -10.92 -3.80
C ALA A 29 -37.50 -11.31 -4.90
N VAL A 30 -37.84 -10.37 -5.78
CA VAL A 30 -38.70 -10.58 -6.95
C VAL A 30 -38.11 -9.87 -8.17
N ASP A 31 -38.26 -10.45 -9.36
CA ASP A 31 -37.70 -9.86 -10.59
C ASP A 31 -38.38 -8.54 -10.96
N TRP A 32 -39.70 -8.49 -10.78
CA TRP A 32 -40.53 -7.32 -11.02
C TRP A 32 -41.82 -7.41 -10.20
N PHE A 33 -42.45 -6.27 -10.00
CA PHE A 33 -43.81 -6.16 -9.50
C PHE A 33 -44.57 -5.04 -10.22
N PHE A 34 -45.89 -5.16 -10.25
CA PHE A 34 -46.78 -4.04 -10.57
C PHE A 34 -47.57 -3.64 -9.33
N VAL A 35 -47.80 -2.34 -9.15
CA VAL A 35 -48.69 -1.83 -8.09
C VAL A 35 -49.73 -0.91 -8.71
N TYR A 36 -51.00 -1.15 -8.39
CA TYR A 36 -52.11 -0.29 -8.74
C TYR A 36 -52.69 0.34 -7.47
N LYS A 37 -52.48 1.65 -7.30
CA LYS A 37 -52.99 2.41 -6.17
C LYS A 37 -54.42 2.89 -6.44
N LEU A 38 -55.33 2.67 -5.49
CA LEU A 38 -56.71 3.14 -5.58
C LEU A 38 -56.81 4.65 -5.29
N PRO A 39 -57.83 5.35 -5.83
CA PRO A 39 -58.07 6.76 -5.54
C PRO A 39 -58.37 7.00 -4.05
N ASN A 40 -58.07 8.22 -3.56
CA ASN A 40 -58.50 8.72 -2.25
C ASN A 40 -58.09 7.85 -1.04
N GLY A 41 -56.85 7.37 -1.02
CA GLY A 41 -56.32 6.65 0.14
C GLY A 41 -54.91 6.12 -0.11
N LYS A 42 -54.54 5.12 0.69
CA LYS A 42 -53.30 4.37 0.53
C LYS A 42 -53.50 2.93 0.03
N SER A 43 -54.75 2.51 -0.10
CA SER A 43 -55.09 1.17 -0.58
C SER A 43 -54.52 0.92 -1.98
N SER A 44 -53.90 -0.24 -2.16
CA SER A 44 -53.26 -0.67 -3.39
C SER A 44 -53.39 -2.17 -3.57
N HIS A 45 -53.37 -2.59 -4.83
CA HIS A 45 -53.21 -3.97 -5.25
C HIS A 45 -51.83 -4.13 -5.87
N TYR A 46 -51.20 -5.29 -5.72
CA TYR A 46 -49.95 -5.57 -6.43
C TYR A 46 -49.99 -6.92 -7.15
N LEU A 47 -49.09 -7.08 -8.10
CA LEU A 47 -48.84 -8.30 -8.86
C LEU A 47 -47.34 -8.58 -8.80
N LEU A 48 -46.97 -9.84 -8.56
CA LEU A 48 -45.57 -10.27 -8.49
C LEU A 48 -45.22 -11.16 -9.68
N ALA A 49 -43.93 -11.19 -10.03
CA ALA A 49 -43.40 -12.11 -11.04
C ALA A 49 -43.72 -13.60 -10.75
N THR A 50 -43.79 -13.99 -9.48
CA THR A 50 -44.01 -15.38 -9.03
C THR A 50 -45.49 -15.76 -8.88
N ALA A 51 -46.41 -14.80 -8.96
CA ALA A 51 -47.85 -14.99 -8.72
C ALA A 51 -48.69 -14.17 -9.71
N ALA A 52 -48.30 -14.16 -10.99
CA ALA A 52 -48.85 -13.27 -12.01
C ALA A 52 -50.26 -13.64 -12.52
N THR A 53 -50.99 -14.53 -11.83
CA THR A 53 -52.31 -15.01 -12.27
C THR A 53 -53.47 -14.12 -11.82
N ASP A 54 -53.32 -13.37 -10.71
CA ASP A 54 -54.34 -12.42 -10.24
C ASP A 54 -53.74 -11.36 -9.29
N TRP A 55 -54.42 -10.22 -9.15
CA TRP A 55 -54.03 -9.14 -8.24
C TRP A 55 -54.26 -9.52 -6.77
N THR A 56 -53.38 -9.07 -5.87
CA THR A 56 -53.59 -9.27 -4.43
C THR A 56 -54.79 -8.51 -3.91
N ALA A 57 -55.31 -8.92 -2.74
CA ALA A 57 -56.28 -8.10 -1.99
C ALA A 57 -55.72 -6.71 -1.68
N ALA A 58 -56.62 -5.74 -1.52
CA ALA A 58 -56.26 -4.35 -1.24
C ALA A 58 -55.55 -4.22 0.11
N ALA A 59 -54.38 -3.57 0.12
CA ALA A 59 -53.60 -3.27 1.32
C ALA A 59 -52.98 -1.86 1.24
N ASP A 60 -52.60 -1.30 2.39
CA ASP A 60 -51.93 0.00 2.46
C ASP A 60 -50.55 -0.08 1.79
N ILE A 61 -50.32 0.71 0.73
CA ILE A 61 -49.10 0.75 -0.08
C ILE A 61 -47.83 1.04 0.73
N ASP A 62 -47.95 1.75 1.86
CA ASP A 62 -46.82 2.12 2.71
C ASP A 62 -46.48 1.03 3.75
N ALA A 63 -47.28 -0.04 3.87
CA ALA A 63 -47.03 -1.09 4.84
C ALA A 63 -45.72 -1.84 4.54
N ALA A 64 -45.00 -2.24 5.60
CA ALA A 64 -43.64 -2.75 5.50
C ALA A 64 -43.47 -3.97 4.56
N GLN A 65 -44.53 -4.78 4.45
CA GLN A 65 -44.59 -5.99 3.64
C GLN A 65 -44.94 -5.73 2.17
N GLN A 66 -45.30 -4.49 1.81
CA GLN A 66 -45.67 -4.13 0.45
C GLN A 66 -44.45 -3.90 -0.44
N PRO A 67 -44.53 -4.27 -1.74
CA PRO A 67 -43.36 -4.27 -2.62
C PRO A 67 -42.64 -2.92 -2.74
N VAL A 68 -43.39 -1.81 -2.79
CA VAL A 68 -42.83 -0.45 -2.89
C VAL A 68 -42.02 -0.10 -1.65
N HIS A 69 -42.60 -0.34 -0.46
CA HIS A 69 -41.93 -0.07 0.80
C HIS A 69 -40.71 -0.96 0.99
N SER A 70 -40.86 -2.29 0.85
CA SER A 70 -39.74 -3.23 1.04
C SER A 70 -38.57 -2.94 0.10
N THR A 71 -38.85 -2.65 -1.17
CA THR A 71 -37.82 -2.31 -2.17
C THR A 71 -37.08 -1.03 -1.79
N MET A 72 -37.82 0.04 -1.48
CA MET A 72 -37.20 1.33 -1.16
C MET A 72 -36.46 1.30 0.19
N ASN A 73 -36.96 0.52 1.15
CA ASN A 73 -36.34 0.36 2.45
C ASN A 73 -34.97 -0.34 2.35
N LYS A 74 -34.75 -1.23 1.37
CA LYS A 74 -33.41 -1.80 1.12
C LYS A 74 -32.40 -0.71 0.79
N TYR A 75 -32.76 0.26 -0.04
CA TYR A 75 -31.90 1.41 -0.29
C TYR A 75 -31.73 2.26 0.98
N PHE A 76 -32.80 2.60 1.69
CA PHE A 76 -32.71 3.48 2.87
C PHE A 76 -32.02 2.86 4.09
N THR A 77 -31.96 1.54 4.21
CA THR A 77 -31.27 0.84 5.30
C THR A 77 -29.90 0.29 4.92
N ALA A 78 -29.52 0.37 3.64
CA ALA A 78 -28.21 -0.06 3.18
C ALA A 78 -27.08 0.70 3.88
N GLY A 79 -26.06 -0.02 4.33
CA GLY A 79 -24.85 0.56 4.92
C GLY A 79 -23.82 1.05 3.89
N ASN A 80 -24.07 0.84 2.59
CA ASN A 80 -23.15 1.08 1.48
C ASN A 80 -23.72 2.01 0.39
N LYS A 81 -24.57 2.97 0.78
CA LYS A 81 -25.30 3.85 -0.16
C LYS A 81 -24.38 4.70 -1.03
N GLU A 82 -23.18 4.99 -0.55
CA GLU A 82 -22.12 5.70 -1.27
C GLU A 82 -21.64 4.98 -2.54
N ASN A 83 -21.98 3.70 -2.69
CA ASN A 83 -21.67 2.90 -3.88
C ASN A 83 -22.87 2.76 -4.84
N ALA A 84 -23.95 3.53 -4.62
CA ALA A 84 -25.15 3.55 -5.44
C ALA A 84 -25.28 4.86 -6.23
N ASN A 85 -25.48 4.77 -7.54
CA ASN A 85 -25.88 5.92 -8.35
C ASN A 85 -27.40 5.99 -8.43
N ILE A 86 -27.96 7.18 -8.20
CA ILE A 86 -29.41 7.40 -8.22
C ILE A 86 -29.78 8.46 -9.23
N VAL A 87 -30.68 8.11 -10.13
CA VAL A 87 -31.31 9.05 -11.04
C VAL A 87 -32.80 9.05 -10.75
N ALA A 88 -33.30 10.16 -10.23
CA ALA A 88 -34.73 10.38 -10.02
C ALA A 88 -35.22 11.48 -10.97
N TYR A 89 -36.34 11.26 -11.64
CA TYR A 89 -36.99 12.30 -12.44
C TYR A 89 -38.49 12.36 -12.14
N SER A 90 -39.01 13.59 -12.14
CA SER A 90 -40.43 13.89 -11.99
C SER A 90 -40.67 15.28 -12.55
N ASN A 91 -41.72 15.46 -13.35
CA ASN A 91 -42.22 16.80 -13.72
C ASN A 91 -42.90 17.54 -12.54
N TYR A 92 -43.02 16.89 -11.38
CA TYR A 92 -43.48 17.49 -10.14
C TYR A 92 -42.62 16.96 -8.98
N PRO A 93 -41.40 17.50 -8.79
CA PRO A 93 -40.52 17.07 -7.71
C PRO A 93 -41.14 17.35 -6.33
N PRO A 94 -40.82 16.55 -5.31
CA PRO A 94 -41.22 16.85 -3.94
C PRO A 94 -40.78 18.28 -3.54
N HIS A 95 -41.62 18.99 -2.80
CA HIS A 95 -41.42 20.37 -2.34
C HIS A 95 -41.53 21.49 -3.40
N PHE A 96 -41.81 21.18 -4.66
CA PHE A 96 -42.14 22.19 -5.67
C PHE A 96 -43.63 22.52 -5.64
N LYS A 97 -43.96 23.82 -5.74
CA LYS A 97 -45.36 24.31 -5.68
C LYS A 97 -46.09 24.25 -7.04
N PHE A 98 -45.38 23.97 -8.13
CA PHE A 98 -45.92 24.03 -9.49
C PHE A 98 -45.36 22.89 -10.34
N GLU A 99 -46.14 22.39 -11.30
CA GLU A 99 -45.68 21.42 -12.30
C GLU A 99 -44.76 22.08 -13.33
N LEU A 100 -43.68 21.40 -13.65
CA LEU A 100 -42.72 21.85 -14.66
C LEU A 100 -43.24 21.50 -16.06
N PRO A 101 -43.02 22.36 -17.07
CA PRO A 101 -43.48 22.15 -18.45
C PRO A 101 -42.60 21.11 -19.19
N MET A 102 -42.53 19.90 -18.63
CA MET A 102 -41.72 18.76 -19.10
C MET A 102 -42.60 17.52 -19.25
N SER A 103 -42.06 16.44 -19.83
CA SER A 103 -42.77 15.16 -19.97
C SER A 103 -43.29 14.65 -18.61
N PRO A 104 -44.55 14.19 -18.51
CA PRO A 104 -45.20 13.86 -17.22
C PRO A 104 -44.69 12.60 -16.51
N GLY A 105 -43.67 11.94 -17.08
CA GLY A 105 -43.10 10.73 -16.52
C GLY A 105 -42.46 10.96 -15.15
N LYS A 106 -42.53 9.92 -14.30
CA LYS A 106 -41.86 9.85 -13.00
C LYS A 106 -41.19 8.49 -12.88
N ALA A 107 -39.90 8.44 -12.60
CA ALA A 107 -39.26 7.19 -12.20
C ALA A 107 -38.00 7.42 -11.37
N LEU A 108 -37.51 6.32 -10.81
CA LEU A 108 -36.30 6.23 -10.00
C LEU A 108 -35.47 5.07 -10.53
N TYR A 109 -34.21 5.36 -10.86
CA TYR A 109 -33.20 4.36 -11.20
C TYR A 109 -32.17 4.34 -10.08
N ILE A 110 -31.91 3.16 -9.52
CA ILE A 110 -30.84 2.92 -8.56
C ILE A 110 -29.90 1.89 -9.19
N LEU A 111 -28.64 2.26 -9.38
CA LEU A 111 -27.61 1.38 -9.92
C LEU A 111 -26.55 1.13 -8.86
N GLN A 112 -26.35 -0.13 -8.48
CA GLN A 112 -25.20 -0.51 -7.68
C GLN A 112 -24.00 -0.72 -8.59
N ILE A 113 -22.87 -0.09 -8.25
CA ILE A 113 -21.59 -0.52 -8.80
C ILE A 113 -20.95 -1.40 -7.73
N PRO A 114 -20.75 -2.71 -7.97
CA PRO A 114 -20.01 -3.53 -7.03
C PRO A 114 -18.56 -3.03 -7.01
N VAL A 115 -18.18 -2.32 -5.96
CA VAL A 115 -16.77 -1.95 -5.78
C VAL A 115 -16.31 -2.41 -4.43
N THR A 116 -15.67 -3.57 -4.41
CA THR A 116 -14.93 -4.05 -3.26
C THR A 116 -13.62 -3.25 -3.18
N PRO A 117 -13.32 -2.57 -2.05
CA PRO A 117 -12.04 -1.89 -1.87
C PRO A 117 -10.87 -2.85 -2.03
N THR A 118 -9.76 -2.38 -2.60
CA THR A 118 -8.54 -3.20 -2.70
C THR A 118 -7.83 -3.18 -1.35
N GLN A 119 -7.60 -4.35 -0.75
CA GLN A 119 -6.81 -4.43 0.48
C GLN A 119 -5.31 -4.41 0.15
N TYR A 120 -4.72 -3.22 0.15
CA TYR A 120 -3.28 -3.07 -0.03
C TYR A 120 -2.50 -3.63 1.15
N GLN A 121 -1.61 -4.58 0.87
CA GLN A 121 -0.63 -5.14 1.81
C GLN A 121 0.47 -5.85 1.02
N CYS A 122 1.54 -6.27 1.69
CA CYS A 122 2.55 -7.13 1.07
C CYS A 122 1.95 -8.52 0.78
N VAL A 123 2.18 -9.03 -0.42
CA VAL A 123 1.61 -10.30 -0.90
C VAL A 123 2.69 -11.13 -1.60
N GLN A 124 2.66 -12.44 -1.39
CA GLN A 124 3.42 -13.42 -2.16
C GLN A 124 2.46 -14.50 -2.69
N ASN A 125 2.34 -14.62 -4.02
CA ASN A 125 1.50 -15.60 -4.69
C ASN A 125 0.07 -15.67 -4.11
N ALA A 126 -0.60 -14.52 -4.04
CA ALA A 126 -1.93 -14.30 -3.44
C ALA A 126 -2.03 -14.49 -1.91
N ASN A 127 -0.95 -14.84 -1.21
CA ASN A 127 -0.92 -14.93 0.25
C ASN A 127 -0.47 -13.61 0.86
N ASN A 128 -1.23 -13.11 1.82
CA ASN A 128 -0.89 -11.91 2.57
C ASN A 128 0.29 -12.21 3.49
N VAL A 129 1.29 -11.33 3.49
CA VAL A 129 2.46 -11.44 4.34
C VAL A 129 2.71 -10.13 5.09
N ASP A 130 3.23 -10.23 6.30
CA ASP A 130 3.54 -9.04 7.10
C ASP A 130 4.71 -8.25 6.54
N TRP A 131 5.71 -8.97 6.06
CA TRP A 131 6.88 -8.40 5.43
C TRP A 131 7.50 -9.40 4.47
N PHE A 132 8.31 -8.92 3.55
CA PHE A 132 9.22 -9.76 2.78
C PHE A 132 10.50 -9.00 2.49
N ILE A 133 11.60 -9.73 2.32
CA ILE A 133 12.86 -9.20 1.82
C ILE A 133 13.13 -9.84 0.47
N VAL A 134 13.46 -9.05 -0.55
CA VAL A 134 13.88 -9.54 -1.86
C VAL A 134 15.26 -8.98 -2.17
N TYR A 135 16.15 -9.84 -2.64
CA TYR A 135 17.46 -9.46 -3.17
C TYR A 135 17.48 -9.79 -4.66
N LYS A 136 17.47 -8.77 -5.51
CA LYS A 136 17.65 -8.90 -6.95
C LYS A 136 19.13 -9.01 -7.27
N LEU A 137 19.52 -10.01 -8.05
CA LEU A 137 20.89 -10.24 -8.50
C LEU A 137 21.26 -9.27 -9.65
N PRO A 138 22.55 -8.97 -9.88
CA PRO A 138 22.95 -8.08 -10.97
C PRO A 138 22.80 -8.75 -12.34
N GLY A 139 22.78 -7.95 -13.41
CA GLY A 139 22.78 -8.45 -14.79
C GLY A 139 21.49 -9.14 -15.25
N GLY A 140 20.35 -8.88 -14.59
CA GLY A 140 19.09 -9.51 -14.95
C GLY A 140 17.97 -9.31 -13.91
N LYS A 141 16.94 -10.15 -14.04
CA LYS A 141 15.74 -10.15 -13.20
C LYS A 141 15.78 -11.18 -12.08
N SER A 142 16.73 -12.11 -12.11
CA SER A 142 16.89 -13.15 -11.10
C SER A 142 16.95 -12.55 -9.70
N SER A 143 16.23 -13.16 -8.77
CA SER A 143 16.10 -12.69 -7.40
C SER A 143 15.87 -13.86 -6.44
N HIS A 144 16.20 -13.59 -5.17
CA HIS A 144 15.89 -14.45 -4.04
C HIS A 144 15.02 -13.67 -3.05
N TYR A 145 14.15 -14.34 -2.32
CA TYR A 145 13.33 -13.69 -1.30
C TYR A 145 13.24 -14.47 0.01
N LEU A 146 12.81 -13.77 1.06
CA LEU A 146 12.54 -14.29 2.40
C LEU A 146 11.15 -13.84 2.84
N LEU A 147 10.43 -14.72 3.50
CA LEU A 147 9.11 -14.47 4.09
C LEU A 147 9.16 -14.65 5.62
N PRO A 148 8.18 -14.13 6.36
CA PRO A 148 8.19 -14.19 7.83
C PRO A 148 8.20 -15.62 8.37
N THR A 149 7.49 -16.52 7.71
CA THR A 149 7.35 -17.94 8.08
C THR A 149 8.31 -18.86 7.32
N ALA A 150 9.11 -18.31 6.40
CA ALA A 150 10.05 -19.07 5.55
C ALA A 150 11.34 -18.26 5.34
N ALA A 151 12.07 -18.03 6.45
CA ALA A 151 13.32 -17.27 6.46
C ALA A 151 14.57 -18.14 6.79
N ALA A 152 14.44 -19.47 6.80
CA ALA A 152 15.54 -20.39 7.11
C ALA A 152 16.59 -20.52 5.98
N ALA A 153 16.19 -20.25 4.74
CA ALA A 153 17.04 -20.22 3.55
C ALA A 153 16.49 -19.21 2.54
N TRP A 154 17.38 -18.68 1.69
CA TRP A 154 16.97 -17.96 0.49
C TRP A 154 16.18 -18.91 -0.44
N THR A 155 15.16 -18.39 -1.10
CA THR A 155 14.40 -19.17 -2.10
C THR A 155 15.28 -19.52 -3.29
N GLY A 156 14.83 -20.47 -4.12
CA GLY A 156 15.42 -20.66 -5.46
C GLY A 156 15.37 -19.37 -6.29
N ALA A 157 16.33 -19.21 -7.18
CA ALA A 157 16.39 -18.07 -8.09
C ALA A 157 15.16 -18.03 -9.00
N ALA A 158 14.50 -16.88 -9.07
CA ALA A 158 13.39 -16.62 -9.98
C ALA A 158 13.36 -15.15 -10.39
N ASP A 159 12.80 -14.87 -11.56
CA ASP A 159 12.67 -13.50 -12.06
C ASP A 159 11.73 -12.69 -11.17
N ILE A 160 12.21 -11.55 -10.66
CA ILE A 160 11.52 -10.67 -9.69
C ILE A 160 10.14 -10.19 -10.14
N ASP A 161 9.89 -10.17 -11.45
CA ASP A 161 8.64 -9.78 -12.09
C ASP A 161 7.75 -10.98 -12.50
N ALA A 162 8.11 -12.21 -12.13
CA ALA A 162 7.21 -13.35 -12.28
C ALA A 162 6.02 -13.24 -11.32
N ALA A 163 4.84 -13.71 -11.74
CA ALA A 163 3.56 -13.42 -11.06
C ALA A 163 3.54 -13.79 -9.57
N GLN A 164 4.24 -14.86 -9.21
CA GLN A 164 4.31 -15.48 -7.89
C GLN A 164 5.36 -14.82 -6.98
N GLN A 165 6.21 -13.94 -7.51
CA GLN A 165 7.22 -13.24 -6.73
C GLN A 165 6.60 -12.13 -5.88
N PRO A 166 7.16 -11.87 -4.67
CA PRO A 166 6.57 -10.90 -3.74
C PRO A 166 6.44 -9.47 -4.31
N VAL A 167 7.46 -8.96 -5.01
CA VAL A 167 7.43 -7.60 -5.58
C VAL A 167 6.37 -7.50 -6.66
N HIS A 168 6.30 -8.46 -7.59
CA HIS A 168 5.25 -8.50 -8.60
C HIS A 168 3.86 -8.60 -7.95
N SER A 169 3.61 -9.64 -7.14
CA SER A 169 2.32 -9.89 -6.48
C SER A 169 1.80 -8.66 -5.73
N THR A 170 2.68 -7.98 -4.98
CA THR A 170 2.34 -6.78 -4.19
C THR A 170 2.01 -5.58 -5.07
N MET A 171 2.88 -5.26 -6.04
CA MET A 171 2.63 -4.13 -6.94
C MET A 171 1.43 -4.38 -7.86
N ASN A 172 1.14 -5.65 -8.17
CA ASN A 172 -0.01 -6.04 -8.98
C ASN A 172 -1.35 -5.73 -8.30
N LEU A 173 -1.40 -5.62 -6.96
CA LEU A 173 -2.61 -5.14 -6.27
C LEU A 173 -3.06 -3.78 -6.81
N TYR A 174 -2.12 -2.89 -7.10
CA TYR A 174 -2.42 -1.61 -7.73
C TYR A 174 -2.60 -1.75 -9.24
N PHE A 175 -1.64 -2.38 -9.93
CA PHE A 175 -1.64 -2.38 -11.40
C PHE A 175 -2.77 -3.19 -12.05
N ALA A 176 -3.28 -4.22 -11.38
CA ALA A 176 -4.43 -5.00 -11.83
C ALA A 176 -5.77 -4.49 -11.26
N SER A 177 -5.75 -3.51 -10.35
CA SER A 177 -6.99 -2.93 -9.82
C SER A 177 -7.76 -2.21 -10.92
N GLY A 178 -9.07 -2.50 -11.01
CA GLY A 178 -10.00 -1.77 -11.86
C GLY A 178 -10.29 -0.34 -11.37
N ASN A 179 -9.86 0.01 -10.15
CA ASN A 179 -10.12 1.29 -9.50
C ASN A 179 -8.82 1.94 -9.01
N LYS A 180 -7.83 2.06 -9.90
CA LYS A 180 -6.51 2.59 -9.56
C LYS A 180 -6.57 3.98 -8.94
N ASP A 181 -7.52 4.80 -9.38
CA ASP A 181 -7.78 6.15 -8.90
C ASP A 181 -8.20 6.19 -7.42
N ARG A 182 -8.59 5.07 -6.82
CA ARG A 182 -8.94 4.97 -5.39
C ARG A 182 -7.73 4.80 -4.46
N ALA A 183 -6.55 4.51 -5.00
CA ALA A 183 -5.36 4.35 -4.18
C ALA A 183 -4.81 5.71 -3.73
N ASN A 184 -4.33 5.79 -2.49
CA ASN A 184 -3.43 6.84 -2.07
C ASN A 184 -1.99 6.37 -2.25
N ILE A 185 -1.17 7.16 -2.95
CA ILE A 185 0.20 6.78 -3.29
C ILE A 185 1.15 7.93 -2.97
N VAL A 186 2.27 7.59 -2.34
CA VAL A 186 3.44 8.48 -2.23
C VAL A 186 4.66 7.67 -2.63
N ALA A 187 5.32 8.05 -3.73
CA ALA A 187 6.55 7.41 -4.17
C ALA A 187 7.71 8.41 -4.18
N TYR A 188 8.84 7.98 -3.65
CA TYR A 188 10.02 8.80 -3.48
C TYR A 188 11.28 8.09 -3.94
N SER A 189 12.21 8.84 -4.55
CA SER A 189 13.47 8.33 -5.09
C SER A 189 14.33 9.49 -5.56
N ASN A 190 15.64 9.45 -5.29
CA ASN A 190 16.61 10.33 -5.95
C ASN A 190 16.98 9.90 -7.37
N TYR A 191 16.53 8.72 -7.81
CA TYR A 191 16.71 8.24 -9.18
C TYR A 191 15.44 7.62 -9.73
N PRO A 192 14.37 8.42 -9.89
CA PRO A 192 13.07 7.91 -10.33
C PRO A 192 13.09 7.47 -11.81
N PRO A 193 12.04 6.77 -12.27
CA PRO A 193 11.89 6.39 -13.67
C PRO A 193 12.06 7.58 -14.64
N HIS A 194 12.62 7.34 -15.82
CA HIS A 194 12.83 8.32 -16.90
C HIS A 194 13.83 9.46 -16.63
N PHE A 195 14.42 9.56 -15.43
CA PHE A 195 15.43 10.58 -15.15
C PHE A 195 16.78 10.28 -15.81
N LYS A 196 17.49 11.31 -16.29
CA LYS A 196 18.77 11.11 -16.98
C LYS A 196 19.96 10.93 -16.03
N PHE A 197 19.85 11.46 -14.82
CA PHE A 197 20.90 11.45 -13.80
C PHE A 197 20.29 11.33 -12.40
N GLU A 198 21.11 10.90 -11.45
CA GLU A 198 20.76 10.83 -10.04
C GLU A 198 20.75 12.23 -9.42
N LEU A 199 19.70 12.53 -8.67
CA LEU A 199 19.53 13.83 -8.02
C LEU A 199 20.44 13.91 -6.79
N PRO A 200 21.17 15.03 -6.60
CA PRO A 200 22.18 15.19 -5.54
C PRO A 200 21.55 15.51 -4.17
N MET A 201 20.49 14.79 -3.81
CA MET A 201 19.78 14.90 -2.53
C MET A 201 19.79 13.55 -1.82
N SER A 202 18.92 13.40 -0.81
CA SER A 202 18.78 12.14 -0.06
C SER A 202 18.61 10.92 -0.97
N PRO A 203 19.42 9.86 -0.81
CA PRO A 203 19.34 8.66 -1.64
C PRO A 203 18.13 7.78 -1.34
N GLY A 204 17.26 8.20 -0.41
CA GLY A 204 15.97 7.61 -0.06
C GLY A 204 15.15 7.16 -1.25
N LYS A 205 14.73 5.88 -1.26
CA LYS A 205 13.76 5.35 -2.22
C LYS A 205 12.72 4.48 -1.53
N GLY A 206 11.49 4.57 -2.02
CA GLY A 206 10.39 3.76 -1.53
C GLY A 206 9.04 4.19 -2.08
N VAL A 207 8.02 3.42 -1.73
CA VAL A 207 6.63 3.68 -2.10
C VAL A 207 5.70 3.29 -0.97
N ILE A 208 4.73 4.16 -0.69
CA ILE A 208 3.61 3.91 0.21
C ILE A 208 2.36 3.80 -0.65
N ILE A 209 1.61 2.71 -0.50
CA ILE A 209 0.29 2.54 -1.11
C ILE A 209 -0.70 2.10 -0.04
N ALA A 210 -1.84 2.81 0.01
CA ALA A 210 -2.92 2.52 0.94
C ALA A 210 -4.28 2.84 0.32
N GLU A 211 -5.32 2.15 0.79
CA GLU A 211 -6.74 2.44 0.55
C GLU A 211 -7.48 2.34 1.90
N GLU A 212 -8.81 2.39 1.90
CA GLU A 212 -9.64 2.13 3.07
C GLU A 212 -9.39 0.75 3.70
N GLN A 213 -9.92 0.57 4.92
CA GLN A 213 -9.85 -0.63 5.76
C GLN A 213 -8.55 -0.82 6.55
N ASN A 214 -7.85 0.27 6.89
CA ASN A 214 -6.75 0.22 7.84
C ASN A 214 -5.64 -0.76 7.38
N LYS A 215 -5.39 -0.82 6.08
CA LYS A 215 -4.37 -1.66 5.45
C LYS A 215 -3.66 -0.89 4.34
N GLY A 216 -2.35 -0.96 4.36
CA GLY A 216 -1.49 -0.53 3.28
C GLY A 216 -0.13 -1.17 3.44
N PHE A 217 0.80 -0.80 2.57
CA PHE A 217 2.18 -1.23 2.71
C PHE A 217 3.14 -0.08 2.46
N TRP A 218 4.31 -0.22 3.07
CA TRP A 218 5.49 0.57 2.74
C TRP A 218 6.55 -0.36 2.16
N LEU A 219 6.99 -0.06 0.94
CA LEU A 219 8.05 -0.79 0.24
C LEU A 219 9.28 0.12 0.16
N VAL A 220 10.34 -0.26 0.88
CA VAL A 220 11.67 0.35 0.82
C VAL A 220 12.50 -0.40 -0.20
N HIS A 221 13.30 0.32 -1.00
CA HIS A 221 14.17 -0.35 -1.98
C HIS A 221 15.42 0.46 -2.30
N THR A 222 16.38 -0.21 -2.94
CA THR A 222 17.63 0.42 -3.42
C THR A 222 17.72 0.48 -4.94
N ALA A 223 16.76 -0.10 -5.65
CA ALA A 223 16.71 -0.10 -7.11
C ALA A 223 16.58 1.30 -7.73
N LYS A 224 17.36 1.56 -8.78
CA LYS A 224 17.28 2.76 -9.62
C LYS A 224 16.11 2.61 -10.62
N TYR A 225 15.50 3.73 -11.03
CA TYR A 225 14.41 3.76 -12.02
C TYR A 225 13.14 2.98 -11.64
N PHE A 226 12.92 2.74 -10.34
CA PHE A 226 11.78 1.98 -9.82
C PHE A 226 11.05 2.78 -8.71
N PRO A 227 9.74 2.56 -8.51
CA PRO A 227 8.79 1.94 -9.45
C PRO A 227 8.31 2.90 -10.54
N ASN A 228 8.02 2.38 -11.74
CA ASN A 228 7.32 3.17 -12.78
C ASN A 228 5.81 3.08 -12.59
N ILE A 229 5.24 4.00 -11.82
CA ILE A 229 3.80 4.02 -11.49
C ILE A 229 2.92 4.29 -12.72
N ALA A 230 3.42 5.02 -13.72
CA ALA A 230 2.67 5.32 -14.95
C ALA A 230 2.55 4.13 -15.92
N GLY A 231 3.31 3.06 -15.68
CA GLY A 231 3.34 1.87 -16.54
C GLY A 231 2.34 0.79 -16.13
N THR A 232 2.77 -0.45 -16.34
CA THR A 232 2.07 -1.67 -15.90
C THR A 232 3.00 -2.53 -15.05
N VAL A 233 2.45 -3.53 -14.35
CA VAL A 233 3.26 -4.48 -13.57
C VAL A 233 4.35 -5.15 -14.42
N ALA A 234 4.06 -5.47 -15.69
CA ALA A 234 4.99 -6.10 -16.62
C ALA A 234 6.17 -5.20 -17.02
N THR A 235 6.04 -3.89 -16.84
CA THR A 235 7.07 -2.90 -17.21
C THR A 235 7.95 -2.47 -16.04
N LEU A 236 7.72 -2.97 -14.83
CA LEU A 236 8.49 -2.58 -13.64
C LEU A 236 9.99 -2.89 -13.75
N PHE A 237 10.34 -3.97 -14.45
CA PHE A 237 11.73 -4.43 -14.64
C PHE A 237 12.08 -4.62 -16.13
N SER A 238 11.38 -3.94 -17.04
CA SER A 238 11.67 -4.02 -18.48
C SER A 238 12.86 -3.15 -18.91
N ASN A 239 13.27 -2.19 -18.07
CA ASN A 239 14.40 -1.32 -18.34
C ASN A 239 15.70 -2.00 -17.87
N GLU A 240 16.65 -2.19 -18.78
CA GLU A 240 17.97 -2.77 -18.49
C GLU A 240 18.70 -2.03 -17.36
N LYS A 241 18.47 -0.71 -17.22
CA LYS A 241 19.07 0.08 -16.14
C LYS A 241 18.53 -0.27 -14.76
N THR A 242 17.30 -0.77 -14.68
CA THR A 242 16.69 -1.28 -13.43
C THR A 242 17.24 -2.67 -13.09
N THR A 243 17.60 -3.47 -14.10
CA THR A 243 18.08 -4.85 -13.93
C THR A 243 19.60 -4.99 -13.88
N LYS A 244 20.34 -3.95 -14.25
CA LYS A 244 21.81 -3.96 -14.30
C LYS A 244 22.45 -4.23 -12.94
N ASP A 245 22.09 -3.44 -11.93
CA ASP A 245 22.68 -3.52 -10.59
C ASP A 245 21.82 -4.43 -9.70
N ALA A 246 22.45 -5.07 -8.72
CA ALA A 246 21.77 -5.74 -7.62
C ALA A 246 21.08 -4.71 -6.73
N ALA A 247 19.93 -5.09 -6.18
CA ALA A 247 19.13 -4.23 -5.33
C ALA A 247 18.33 -5.06 -4.33
N ALA A 248 18.20 -4.53 -3.12
CA ALA A 248 17.35 -5.10 -2.08
C ALA A 248 16.05 -4.32 -1.93
N PHE A 249 14.99 -5.04 -1.56
CA PHE A 249 13.63 -4.55 -1.34
C PHE A 249 13.13 -5.10 -0.01
N LEU A 250 12.45 -4.25 0.78
CA LEU A 250 11.78 -4.63 2.02
C LEU A 250 10.36 -4.07 1.97
N CYS A 251 9.37 -4.94 1.94
CA CYS A 251 7.97 -4.56 2.09
C CYS A 251 7.51 -4.84 3.51
N MET A 252 6.72 -3.93 4.08
CA MET A 252 6.07 -4.12 5.37
C MET A 252 4.60 -3.67 5.29
N SER A 253 3.69 -4.55 5.72
CA SER A 253 2.25 -4.33 5.76
C SER A 253 1.87 -3.63 7.05
N TYR A 254 1.08 -2.56 6.96
CA TYR A 254 0.76 -1.69 8.08
C TYR A 254 -0.72 -1.30 8.12
N SER A 255 -1.15 -0.90 9.30
CA SER A 255 -2.36 -0.14 9.52
C SER A 255 -2.22 1.29 8.96
N ASP A 256 -3.32 1.99 8.67
CA ASP A 256 -3.24 3.37 8.15
C ASP A 256 -2.61 4.31 9.18
N VAL A 257 -2.92 4.13 10.47
CA VAL A 257 -2.32 4.84 11.60
C VAL A 257 -0.81 4.61 11.64
N ASN A 258 -0.35 3.36 11.50
CA ASN A 258 1.08 3.06 11.51
C ASN A 258 1.77 3.62 10.26
N LEU A 259 1.13 3.61 9.08
CA LEU A 259 1.68 4.25 7.89
C LEU A 259 1.85 5.76 8.02
N ARG A 260 0.90 6.47 8.66
CA ARG A 260 1.05 7.90 8.95
C ARG A 260 2.25 8.16 9.88
N ALA A 261 2.41 7.32 10.90
CA ALA A 261 3.55 7.40 11.80
C ALA A 261 4.88 7.10 11.07
N VAL A 262 4.88 6.14 10.15
CA VAL A 262 6.01 5.83 9.27
C VAL A 262 6.33 7.02 8.36
N ALA A 263 5.34 7.66 7.74
CA ALA A 263 5.53 8.83 6.89
C ALA A 263 6.22 9.98 7.62
N LYS A 264 5.82 10.23 8.87
CA LYS A 264 6.49 11.21 9.74
C LYS A 264 7.96 10.89 10.00
N ILE A 265 8.32 9.61 10.08
CA ILE A 265 9.72 9.18 10.24
C ILE A 265 10.48 9.34 8.93
N ILE A 266 9.91 8.93 7.80
CA ILE A 266 10.51 9.07 6.47
C ILE A 266 10.80 10.54 6.15
N ASP A 267 9.93 11.46 6.57
CA ASP A 267 10.14 12.88 6.29
C ASP A 267 11.44 13.42 6.89
N TYR A 268 12.00 12.82 7.96
CA TYR A 268 13.33 13.22 8.45
C TYR A 268 14.39 13.03 7.36
N GLU A 269 14.28 11.99 6.53
CA GLU A 269 15.22 11.72 5.44
C GLU A 269 15.23 12.82 4.37
N GLN A 270 14.20 13.68 4.34
CA GLN A 270 13.94 14.68 3.31
C GLN A 270 14.09 14.07 1.88
N PRO A 271 13.34 13.00 1.57
CA PRO A 271 13.45 12.32 0.29
C PRO A 271 12.80 13.13 -0.83
N ILE A 272 13.14 12.81 -2.08
CA ILE A 272 12.53 13.44 -3.24
C ILE A 272 11.25 12.68 -3.60
N ILE A 273 10.10 13.33 -3.40
CA ILE A 273 8.80 12.81 -3.85
C ILE A 273 8.68 13.06 -5.35
N TYR A 274 8.55 11.99 -6.15
CA TYR A 274 8.43 12.09 -7.61
C TYR A 274 7.04 11.73 -8.13
N PHE A 275 6.21 11.09 -7.31
CA PHE A 275 4.84 10.74 -7.67
C PHE A 275 3.95 10.75 -6.43
N THR A 276 2.78 11.37 -6.57
CA THR A 276 1.72 11.32 -5.56
C THR A 276 0.38 11.05 -6.24
N GLN A 277 -0.49 10.35 -5.53
CA GLN A 277 -1.88 10.18 -5.93
C GLN A 277 -2.76 10.32 -4.70
N ARG A 278 -3.71 11.26 -4.77
CA ARG A 278 -4.81 11.38 -3.82
C ARG A 278 -5.99 10.59 -4.37
N SER A 279 -6.61 9.76 -3.54
CA SER A 279 -7.75 8.95 -3.97
C SER A 279 -8.91 9.80 -4.51
N SER A 280 -9.61 9.30 -5.52
CA SER A 280 -10.86 9.85 -6.05
C SER A 280 -12.04 9.69 -5.07
N VAL A 281 -11.96 8.75 -4.12
CA VAL A 281 -13.04 8.43 -3.18
C VAL A 281 -12.85 9.17 -1.87
N GLN A 282 -13.81 10.04 -1.52
CA GLN A 282 -13.77 10.92 -0.36
C GLN A 282 -13.47 10.20 0.96
N ALA A 283 -14.07 9.01 1.19
CA ALA A 283 -13.86 8.23 2.41
C ALA A 283 -12.38 7.85 2.64
N THR A 284 -11.62 7.68 1.56
CA THR A 284 -10.21 7.24 1.60
C THR A 284 -9.22 8.39 1.53
N GLN A 285 -9.67 9.61 1.21
CA GLN A 285 -8.81 10.79 1.08
C GLN A 285 -8.16 11.18 2.43
N ALA A 286 -8.78 10.82 3.56
CA ALA A 286 -8.29 11.14 4.89
C ALA A 286 -6.88 10.63 5.20
N PHE A 287 -6.41 9.56 4.55
CA PHE A 287 -5.02 9.10 4.68
C PHE A 287 -4.05 10.09 4.00
N TYR A 288 -4.33 10.41 2.74
CA TYR A 288 -3.52 11.36 1.97
C TYR A 288 -3.55 12.76 2.59
N ASP A 289 -4.72 13.23 3.02
CA ASP A 289 -4.94 14.56 3.59
C ASP A 289 -4.40 14.71 5.03
N SER A 290 -3.86 13.63 5.60
CA SER A 290 -3.26 13.68 6.93
C SER A 290 -2.07 14.63 6.99
N ALA A 291 -1.88 15.26 8.16
CA ALA A 291 -0.79 16.19 8.35
C ALA A 291 0.57 15.53 8.09
N GLU A 292 0.76 14.27 8.50
CA GLU A 292 1.98 13.51 8.32
C GLU A 292 2.30 13.26 6.84
N ILE A 293 1.31 12.83 6.06
CA ILE A 293 1.50 12.57 4.62
C ILE A 293 1.67 13.89 3.86
N GLN A 294 0.88 14.93 4.17
CA GLN A 294 1.05 16.24 3.54
C GLN A 294 2.40 16.87 3.87
N THR A 295 2.93 16.67 5.08
CA THR A 295 4.27 17.15 5.44
C THR A 295 5.34 16.45 4.60
N LEU A 296 5.27 15.12 4.48
CA LEU A 296 6.16 14.34 3.63
C LEU A 296 6.09 14.77 2.15
N ILE A 297 4.90 15.08 1.64
CA ILE A 297 4.70 15.49 0.24
C ILE A 297 5.23 16.89 -0.03
N ASN A 298 4.91 17.84 0.83
CA ASN A 298 5.21 19.26 0.58
C ASN A 298 6.66 19.63 0.90
N GLY A 299 7.34 18.84 1.73
CA GLY A 299 8.80 18.83 1.90
C GLY A 299 9.44 20.12 2.42
N LEU A 300 10.75 20.02 2.70
CA LEU A 300 11.69 21.08 3.11
C LEU A 300 11.47 21.65 4.52
N HIS A 301 11.47 20.74 5.51
CA HIS A 301 11.46 21.12 6.91
C HIS A 301 12.84 20.92 7.56
N LYS A 302 13.19 21.82 8.47
CA LYS A 302 14.37 21.66 9.32
C LYS A 302 13.97 20.96 10.61
N TYR A 303 14.55 19.80 10.87
CA TYR A 303 14.27 19.02 12.06
C TYR A 303 15.24 19.33 13.21
N GLN A 304 14.68 19.46 14.41
CA GLN A 304 15.38 19.48 15.70
C GLN A 304 14.51 18.73 16.72
N PRO A 305 14.99 17.63 17.34
CA PRO A 305 16.28 16.97 17.14
C PRO A 305 16.45 16.42 15.71
N ILE A 306 17.70 16.18 15.30
CA ILE A 306 18.04 15.74 13.92
C ILE A 306 17.79 14.26 13.64
N GLY A 307 17.33 13.48 14.62
CA GLY A 307 17.07 12.07 14.42
C GLY A 307 15.91 11.57 15.28
N THR A 308 15.23 10.56 14.77
CA THR A 308 14.02 9.98 15.34
C THR A 308 14.03 8.45 15.23
N VAL A 309 13.19 7.82 16.05
CA VAL A 309 12.97 6.37 16.04
C VAL A 309 11.48 6.09 16.19
N SER A 310 11.02 5.03 15.52
CA SER A 310 9.67 4.50 15.68
C SER A 310 9.37 4.11 17.14
N GLY A 311 8.22 4.54 17.65
CA GLY A 311 7.70 4.08 18.92
C GLY A 311 7.44 2.57 18.93
N ASP A 312 7.43 1.94 20.11
CA ASP A 312 7.20 0.49 20.28
C ASP A 312 5.78 0.02 19.89
N SER A 313 4.88 0.97 19.66
CA SER A 313 3.52 0.74 19.17
C SER A 313 3.45 0.51 17.66
N ILE A 314 4.47 0.89 16.88
CA ILE A 314 4.48 0.69 15.43
C ILE A 314 4.78 -0.77 15.13
N ARG A 315 3.85 -1.45 14.46
CA ARG A 315 3.88 -2.90 14.20
C ARG A 315 3.27 -3.22 12.83
N THR A 316 3.70 -4.32 12.22
CA THR A 316 3.02 -4.86 11.03
C THR A 316 1.63 -5.40 11.38
N LEU A 317 0.82 -5.74 10.37
CA LEU A 317 -0.57 -6.18 10.56
C LEU A 317 -0.73 -7.39 11.50
N THR A 318 0.18 -8.37 11.45
CA THR A 318 0.15 -9.55 12.32
C THR A 318 1.19 -9.45 13.45
N ALA A 319 0.80 -9.85 14.67
CA ALA A 319 1.66 -9.79 15.85
C ALA A 319 2.49 -11.09 16.02
N PRO A 320 3.77 -11.03 16.49
CA PRO A 320 4.51 -9.86 16.93
C PRO A 320 5.52 -9.39 15.86
N GLY A 321 5.05 -8.80 14.76
CA GLY A 321 5.93 -8.15 13.79
C GLY A 321 6.43 -6.78 14.27
N THR A 322 7.21 -6.76 15.35
CA THR A 322 7.84 -5.54 15.87
C THR A 322 8.85 -5.04 14.83
N VAL A 323 8.59 -3.84 14.32
CA VAL A 323 9.50 -3.13 13.42
C VAL A 323 10.22 -2.04 14.18
N LYS A 324 11.43 -1.70 13.73
CA LYS A 324 12.15 -0.53 14.22
C LYS A 324 12.63 0.30 13.06
N ILE A 325 12.22 1.56 13.00
CA ILE A 325 12.55 2.47 11.93
C ILE A 325 13.31 3.64 12.54
N PHE A 326 14.50 3.90 12.02
CA PHE A 326 15.35 5.01 12.40
C PHE A 326 15.42 5.97 11.23
N ALA A 327 15.38 7.26 11.50
CA ALA A 327 15.65 8.26 10.48
C ALA A 327 16.44 9.44 11.03
N THR A 328 17.25 10.05 10.19
CA THR A 328 18.01 11.27 10.49
C THR A 328 17.86 12.29 9.38
N ALA A 329 17.79 13.56 9.77
CA ALA A 329 17.80 14.70 8.88
C ALA A 329 19.19 15.03 8.35
N PRO A 330 19.29 15.58 7.13
CA PRO A 330 20.57 16.03 6.58
C PRO A 330 21.19 17.10 7.48
N VAL A 331 22.51 17.01 7.70
CA VAL A 331 23.28 17.96 8.50
C VAL A 331 24.52 18.45 7.76
N ALA A 332 24.93 19.68 8.04
CA ALA A 332 26.06 20.31 7.36
C ALA A 332 27.41 19.61 7.60
N TYR A 333 27.60 18.93 8.73
CA TYR A 333 28.88 18.37 9.16
C TYR A 333 29.06 16.87 8.89
N SER A 334 28.18 16.26 8.08
CA SER A 334 28.07 14.80 7.89
C SER A 334 27.78 14.02 9.19
N SER A 335 26.83 13.10 9.16
CA SER A 335 26.46 12.28 10.32
C SER A 335 26.20 10.84 9.91
N ASP A 336 26.81 9.91 10.63
CA ASP A 336 26.55 8.49 10.49
C ASP A 336 25.38 8.07 11.38
N ILE A 337 24.24 7.74 10.77
CA ILE A 337 23.04 7.28 11.48
C ILE A 337 23.35 6.08 12.39
N TYR A 338 24.24 5.17 11.97
CA TYR A 338 24.54 3.96 12.74
C TYR A 338 25.30 4.26 14.01
N SER A 339 26.43 4.97 13.90
CA SER A 339 27.28 5.30 15.04
C SER A 339 26.62 6.30 15.99
N ASN A 340 25.82 7.24 15.46
CA ASN A 340 25.24 8.32 16.26
C ASN A 340 23.90 7.96 16.88
N TYR A 341 23.10 7.10 16.23
CA TYR A 341 21.72 6.80 16.61
C TYR A 341 21.46 5.31 16.79
N VAL A 342 21.58 4.50 15.73
CA VAL A 342 21.04 3.12 15.72
C VAL A 342 21.66 2.25 16.81
N VAL A 343 22.99 2.19 16.92
CA VAL A 343 23.64 1.33 17.94
C VAL A 343 23.34 1.77 19.36
N LYS A 344 23.18 3.09 19.60
CA LYS A 344 22.91 3.65 20.92
C LYS A 344 21.49 3.35 21.39
N ILE A 345 20.52 3.39 20.47
CA ILE A 345 19.12 3.08 20.78
C ILE A 345 18.91 1.58 20.89
N LEU A 346 19.43 0.79 19.95
CA LEU A 346 19.34 -0.67 20.01
C LEU A 346 20.19 -1.28 21.12
N LYS A 347 21.19 -0.53 21.63
CA LYS A 347 22.21 -1.00 22.58
C LYS A 347 22.91 -2.27 22.09
N LYS A 348 23.14 -2.36 20.78
CA LYS A 348 23.74 -3.52 20.10
C LYS A 348 24.85 -3.07 19.17
N THR A 349 25.90 -3.89 19.09
CA THR A 349 26.95 -3.75 18.05
C THR A 349 26.37 -4.19 16.71
N LEU A 350 26.58 -3.39 15.65
CA LEU A 350 26.07 -3.65 14.31
C LEU A 350 27.20 -3.89 13.30
N GLN A 351 26.92 -4.77 12.35
CA GLN A 351 27.67 -4.97 11.12
C GLN A 351 26.86 -4.39 9.97
N VAL A 352 27.43 -3.41 9.27
CA VAL A 352 26.72 -2.61 8.28
C VAL A 352 27.32 -2.85 6.91
N TYR A 353 26.49 -3.35 5.99
CA TYR A 353 26.85 -3.52 4.60
C TYR A 353 26.72 -2.23 3.83
N THR A 354 27.84 -1.78 3.30
CA THR A 354 27.93 -0.68 2.34
C THR A 354 28.97 -1.08 1.30
N PRO A 355 28.53 -1.46 0.07
CA PRO A 355 29.40 -1.69 -1.08
C PRO A 355 30.43 -0.59 -1.21
N GLY A 356 31.71 -0.94 -1.08
CA GLY A 356 32.80 0.01 -1.16
C GLY A 356 34.12 -0.56 -0.66
N THR A 357 35.01 0.33 -0.26
CA THR A 357 36.31 -0.02 0.33
C THR A 357 36.53 0.80 1.59
N THR A 358 37.60 0.52 2.34
CA THR A 358 37.97 1.30 3.54
C THR A 358 38.29 2.77 3.24
N THR A 359 38.48 3.15 1.98
CA THR A 359 38.73 4.54 1.57
C THR A 359 37.45 5.27 1.15
N THR A 360 36.41 4.55 0.73
CA THR A 360 35.13 5.15 0.27
C THR A 360 34.03 5.11 1.33
N VAL A 361 34.12 4.16 2.26
CA VAL A 361 33.20 3.99 3.39
C VAL A 361 33.76 4.68 4.63
N LEU A 362 32.88 5.27 5.43
CA LEU A 362 33.23 5.85 6.73
C LEU A 362 33.94 4.82 7.60
N ARG A 363 34.90 5.29 8.40
CA ARG A 363 35.65 4.42 9.31
C ARG A 363 34.70 3.68 10.26
N LYS A 364 35.03 2.42 10.53
CA LYS A 364 34.40 1.64 11.60
C LYS A 364 34.51 2.38 12.94
N SER A 365 33.49 2.22 13.78
CA SER A 365 33.46 2.79 15.13
C SER A 365 33.74 1.68 16.13
N CYS A 366 34.93 1.70 16.74
CA CYS A 366 35.38 0.67 17.68
C CYS A 366 35.53 1.16 19.11
N ALA A 367 35.26 2.45 19.35
CA ALA A 367 35.36 3.05 20.67
C ALA A 367 34.15 2.67 21.53
N GLY A 368 34.41 2.24 22.77
CA GLY A 368 33.37 1.86 23.73
C GLY A 368 32.82 0.45 23.54
N THR A 369 31.68 0.18 24.18
CA THR A 369 31.04 -1.15 24.21
C THR A 369 30.16 -1.42 22.99
N LEU A 370 29.68 -0.37 22.32
CA LEU A 370 28.82 -0.44 21.15
C LEU A 370 29.63 -0.11 19.90
N LYS A 371 29.78 -1.09 19.02
CA LYS A 371 30.65 -0.97 17.83
C LYS A 371 29.81 -0.91 16.55
N VAL A 372 30.36 -0.26 15.52
CA VAL A 372 29.86 -0.30 14.14
C VAL A 372 30.98 -0.82 13.26
N GLU A 373 30.82 -2.04 12.76
CA GLU A 373 31.75 -2.71 11.86
C GLU A 373 31.27 -2.58 10.41
N ASN A 374 32.21 -2.52 9.47
CA ASN A 374 31.91 -2.36 8.06
C ASN A 374 31.93 -3.72 7.34
N VAL A 375 30.91 -3.97 6.53
CA VAL A 375 30.91 -5.05 5.53
C VAL A 375 31.01 -4.37 4.16
N LEU A 376 32.13 -4.54 3.46
CA LEU A 376 32.50 -3.72 2.30
C LEU A 376 32.13 -4.35 0.95
N GLY A 377 31.90 -5.67 0.93
CA GLY A 377 31.72 -6.45 -0.28
C GLY A 377 33.04 -6.96 -0.87
N PRO A 378 32.99 -7.82 -1.91
CA PRO A 378 31.79 -8.45 -2.46
C PRO A 378 31.07 -9.33 -1.42
N ILE A 379 29.80 -9.61 -1.66
CA ILE A 379 29.00 -10.54 -0.84
C ILE A 379 28.50 -11.69 -1.71
N THR A 380 28.09 -12.78 -1.08
CA THR A 380 27.44 -13.90 -1.77
C THR A 380 26.02 -14.04 -1.25
N VAL A 381 25.04 -13.94 -2.15
CA VAL A 381 23.61 -14.16 -1.84
C VAL A 381 23.21 -15.51 -2.43
N SER A 382 22.76 -16.43 -1.58
CA SER A 382 22.67 -17.87 -1.90
C SER A 382 24.02 -18.37 -2.43
N ASP A 383 24.14 -18.51 -3.75
CA ASP A 383 25.33 -19.03 -4.43
C ASP A 383 25.90 -18.04 -5.46
N THR A 384 25.37 -16.80 -5.49
CA THR A 384 25.79 -15.78 -6.46
C THR A 384 26.64 -14.72 -5.78
N VAL A 385 27.87 -14.55 -6.28
CA VAL A 385 28.76 -13.46 -5.86
C VAL A 385 28.30 -12.16 -6.51
N ILE A 386 28.09 -11.13 -5.69
CA ILE A 386 27.71 -9.79 -6.13
C ILE A 386 28.92 -8.85 -5.98
N PRO A 387 29.47 -8.32 -7.09
CA PRO A 387 30.57 -7.36 -7.05
C PRO A 387 30.17 -6.03 -6.41
N ILE A 388 31.14 -5.35 -5.79
CA ILE A 388 30.95 -4.02 -5.15
C ILE A 388 30.31 -3.00 -6.10
N GLU A 389 30.78 -2.94 -7.35
CA GLU A 389 30.32 -1.96 -8.34
C GLU A 389 28.91 -2.24 -8.89
N GLN A 390 28.39 -3.43 -8.61
CA GLN A 390 27.09 -3.89 -9.11
C GLN A 390 26.09 -4.08 -7.97
N ASP A 391 26.31 -3.49 -6.79
CA ASP A 391 25.37 -3.59 -5.66
C ASP A 391 24.94 -2.21 -5.13
N SER A 392 23.63 -1.97 -5.21
CA SER A 392 22.98 -0.78 -4.64
C SER A 392 22.42 -1.03 -3.24
N ALA A 393 22.33 -2.27 -2.79
CA ALA A 393 21.75 -2.62 -1.49
C ALA A 393 22.59 -2.05 -0.34
N ARG A 394 21.90 -1.66 0.73
CA ARG A 394 22.49 -1.26 2.02
C ARG A 394 21.68 -1.93 3.12
N TRP A 395 22.34 -2.67 3.99
CA TRP A 395 21.66 -3.39 5.05
C TRP A 395 22.54 -3.49 6.29
N SER A 396 21.95 -3.85 7.41
CA SER A 396 22.69 -4.05 8.65
C SER A 396 22.08 -5.15 9.50
N VAL A 397 22.94 -5.84 10.24
CA VAL A 397 22.55 -6.85 11.23
C VAL A 397 23.33 -6.64 12.52
N PRO A 398 22.77 -6.97 13.69
CA PRO A 398 23.55 -7.02 14.91
C PRO A 398 24.67 -8.07 14.80
N LYS A 399 25.77 -7.90 15.53
CA LYS A 399 26.90 -8.84 15.48
C LYS A 399 26.57 -10.16 16.17
N SER A 400 26.09 -10.11 17.42
CA SER A 400 25.79 -11.30 18.23
C SER A 400 24.30 -11.63 18.27
N ASP A 401 23.43 -10.62 18.26
CA ASP A 401 22.03 -10.79 18.65
C ASP A 401 21.14 -10.98 17.42
N SER A 402 20.55 -12.15 17.25
CA SER A 402 19.73 -12.49 16.07
C SER A 402 18.32 -11.92 16.10
N ASP A 403 18.14 -10.66 16.49
CA ASP A 403 16.78 -10.12 16.62
C ASP A 403 16.35 -9.44 15.33
N PHE A 404 17.21 -8.61 14.75
CA PHE A 404 16.84 -7.72 13.65
C PHE A 404 17.68 -7.92 12.40
N VAL A 405 17.05 -7.74 11.26
CA VAL A 405 17.70 -7.41 9.99
C VAL A 405 17.12 -6.09 9.50
N CYS A 406 17.98 -5.20 9.03
CA CYS A 406 17.56 -3.89 8.56
C CYS A 406 17.97 -3.64 7.13
N LEU A 407 17.06 -3.04 6.36
CA LEU A 407 17.35 -2.44 5.06
C LEU A 407 17.46 -0.92 5.23
N SER A 408 18.41 -0.33 4.52
CA SER A 408 18.64 1.11 4.53
C SER A 408 18.65 1.65 3.10
N ASN A 409 18.23 2.91 2.96
CA ASN A 409 18.37 3.61 1.68
C ASN A 409 19.73 4.29 1.55
N THR A 410 20.29 4.71 2.68
CA THR A 410 21.54 5.46 2.77
C THR A 410 22.60 4.55 3.38
N GLY A 411 23.72 4.37 2.68
CA GLY A 411 24.86 3.61 3.17
C GLY A 411 25.74 4.42 4.13
N ARG A 412 26.90 3.87 4.45
CA ARG A 412 27.96 4.55 5.21
C ARG A 412 29.05 5.13 4.31
N THR A 413 28.76 5.50 3.06
CA THR A 413 29.78 6.16 2.22
C THR A 413 30.04 7.59 2.72
N ILE A 414 31.22 8.15 2.42
CA ILE A 414 31.54 9.54 2.76
C ILE A 414 30.54 10.52 2.11
N TYR A 415 30.03 10.17 0.93
CA TYR A 415 29.02 10.96 0.22
C TYR A 415 27.66 10.88 0.91
N ASP A 416 27.21 9.67 1.24
CA ASP A 416 25.93 9.38 1.88
C ASP A 416 25.76 10.09 3.23
N ALA A 417 26.85 10.21 4.00
CA ALA A 417 26.85 10.79 5.33
C ALA A 417 26.37 12.26 5.40
N LYS A 418 26.32 12.97 4.26
CA LYS A 418 25.86 14.36 4.19
C LYS A 418 24.33 14.48 4.12
N TYR A 419 23.66 13.39 3.77
CA TYR A 419 22.24 13.38 3.50
C TYR A 419 21.44 12.75 4.64
N GLY A 420 20.11 12.92 4.56
CA GLY A 420 19.20 12.18 5.43
C GLY A 420 19.33 10.68 5.19
N ALA A 421 19.03 9.90 6.23
CA ALA A 421 19.10 8.45 6.16
C ALA A 421 17.89 7.82 6.86
N THR A 422 17.40 6.72 6.29
CA THR A 422 16.39 5.85 6.91
C THR A 422 16.92 4.42 7.00
N VAL A 423 16.70 3.78 8.15
CA VAL A 423 17.01 2.37 8.43
C VAL A 423 15.73 1.70 8.90
N ALA A 424 15.20 0.76 8.12
CA ALA A 424 14.00 0.00 8.42
C ALA A 424 14.37 -1.42 8.83
N CYS A 425 14.05 -1.81 10.06
CA CYS A 425 14.37 -3.09 10.65
C CYS A 425 13.13 -3.95 10.88
N VAL A 426 13.22 -5.23 10.52
CA VAL A 426 12.24 -6.26 10.87
C VAL A 426 12.83 -7.24 11.88
N LEU A 427 12.02 -7.67 12.84
CA LEU A 427 12.41 -8.68 13.81
C LEU A 427 12.31 -10.08 13.17
N SER A 428 13.46 -10.67 12.82
CA SER A 428 13.52 -12.03 12.28
C SER A 428 14.89 -12.66 12.54
N LYS A 429 14.90 -13.68 13.39
CA LYS A 429 16.10 -14.43 13.74
C LYS A 429 16.72 -15.15 12.56
N ASP A 430 15.89 -15.80 11.77
CA ASP A 430 16.36 -16.61 10.66
C ASP A 430 16.88 -15.73 9.52
N ALA A 431 16.19 -14.62 9.20
CA ALA A 431 16.68 -13.67 8.23
C ALA A 431 17.99 -13.01 8.69
N ALA A 432 18.08 -12.58 9.96
CA ALA A 432 19.33 -12.04 10.50
C ALA A 432 20.49 -13.06 10.41
N ALA A 433 20.22 -14.35 10.63
CA ALA A 433 21.22 -15.40 10.49
C ALA A 433 21.70 -15.57 9.03
N LEU A 434 20.79 -15.50 8.06
CA LEU A 434 21.15 -15.56 6.63
C LEU A 434 22.02 -14.37 6.21
N PHE A 435 21.67 -13.17 6.64
CA PHE A 435 22.47 -11.98 6.34
C PHE A 435 23.87 -12.04 6.95
N ARG A 436 24.01 -12.60 8.15
CA ARG A 436 25.34 -12.85 8.74
C ARG A 436 26.17 -13.87 7.98
N LYS A 437 25.55 -14.90 7.38
CA LYS A 437 26.28 -15.88 6.55
C LYS A 437 26.92 -15.24 5.31
N MET A 438 26.43 -14.07 4.88
CA MET A 438 27.03 -13.30 3.78
C MET A 438 28.29 -12.53 4.21
N ILE A 439 28.54 -12.43 5.52
CA ILE A 439 29.71 -11.76 6.10
C ILE A 439 30.84 -12.78 6.26
N THR A 440 31.96 -12.49 5.64
CA THR A 440 33.16 -13.32 5.61
C THR A 440 34.33 -12.57 6.25
N LYS A 441 35.47 -13.23 6.45
CA LYS A 441 36.65 -12.55 7.00
C LYS A 441 37.23 -11.54 5.99
N GLU A 442 37.01 -11.81 4.71
CA GLU A 442 37.56 -11.07 3.58
C GLU A 442 36.79 -9.77 3.33
N ASN A 443 35.48 -9.76 3.57
CA ASN A 443 34.63 -8.59 3.35
C ASN A 443 34.30 -7.78 4.62
N LEU A 444 34.75 -8.25 5.79
CA LEU A 444 34.49 -7.62 7.09
C LEU A 444 35.70 -6.80 7.57
N ASP A 445 35.51 -5.50 7.67
CA ASP A 445 36.41 -4.59 8.38
C ASP A 445 35.95 -4.50 9.86
N ALA A 446 36.33 -5.54 10.62
CA ALA A 446 35.95 -5.73 12.02
C ALA A 446 36.73 -4.82 12.98
N CYS A 447 36.15 -4.57 14.15
CA CYS A 447 36.89 -3.97 15.26
C CYS A 447 37.80 -5.01 15.91
N THR A 448 39.09 -4.67 16.02
CA THR A 448 40.10 -5.47 16.72
C THR A 448 39.91 -5.44 18.22
#